data_AF-A0A933L7A8-F1
#
_entry.id   AF-A0A933L7A8-F1
#
_cell.length_a   1.000
_cell.length_b   1.000
_cell.length_c   1.000
_cell.angle_alpha   90.00
_cell.angle_beta   90.00
_cell.angle_gamma   90.00
#
_symmetry.space_group_name_H-M   'P 1'
#
loop_
_entity.id
_entity.type
_entity.pdbx_description
1 polymer ?
#
loop_
_entity_poly.entity_id
_entity_poly.type
_entity_poly.pdbx_seq_one_letter_code
_entity_poly.pdbx_strand_id
1 'polypeptide(L)'
;EYKYNLGDTIPTQASQYIPAVNFNIAFTNPESSRLAISPERGRNTFFGTKLSLNSGINTWKFLFKDTEYITIGKHHVLVPFLRTAWSTRIDPNNLNSNIVVQGFIPSSLFNSFENSLDALTLRGYPNFITQTRLVNIGSLDYRFPLSYILKGFETFPFFVENLFGFTFVEAVYFPNTSLFLPSLGAGIRLASQAVFRLPLVFSVEYHIGLKSSYGGQGQAIVALNLNAFEF
;
A
#
# COMPACT_ATOMS: atom_id res chain seq x y z
N GLU A 1 -15.30 5.18 18.39
CA GLU A 1 -14.26 5.74 17.50
C GLU A 1 -13.55 6.84 18.28
N TYR A 2 -12.24 6.78 18.40
CA TYR A 2 -11.46 7.84 19.04
C TYR A 2 -10.78 8.64 17.94
N LYS A 3 -11.16 9.91 17.81
CA LYS A 3 -10.52 10.86 16.90
C LYS A 3 -9.42 11.58 17.67
N TYR A 4 -8.18 11.44 17.23
CA TYR A 4 -7.06 12.22 17.76
C TYR A 4 -6.89 13.46 16.87
N ASN A 5 -6.74 14.64 17.48
CA ASN A 5 -6.43 15.86 16.73
C ASN A 5 -4.93 15.89 16.43
N LEU A 6 -4.53 16.45 15.27
CA LEU A 6 -3.14 16.77 14.98
C LEU A 6 -2.66 17.82 16.01
N GLY A 7 -2.02 17.37 17.08
CA GLY A 7 -1.58 18.21 18.20
C GLY A 7 -1.65 17.50 19.55
N ASP A 8 -2.46 16.44 19.66
CA ASP A 8 -2.49 15.60 20.85
C ASP A 8 -1.17 14.81 20.91
N THR A 9 -0.33 15.11 21.90
CA THR A 9 0.82 14.25 22.21
C THR A 9 0.26 12.92 22.66
N ILE A 10 0.37 11.90 21.80
CA ILE A 10 0.06 10.52 22.19
C ILE A 10 0.97 10.24 23.38
N PRO A 11 0.44 10.04 24.59
CA PRO A 11 1.29 9.79 25.74
C PRO A 11 2.18 8.61 25.40
N THR A 12 3.49 8.80 25.51
CA THR A 12 4.50 7.77 25.29
C THR A 12 4.39 6.76 26.43
N GLN A 13 3.28 6.02 26.50
CA GLN A 13 3.22 4.84 27.34
C GLN A 13 4.30 3.90 26.85
N ALA A 14 5.17 3.47 27.77
CA ALA A 14 6.13 2.43 27.49
C ALA A 14 5.38 1.26 26.84
N SER A 15 5.75 0.94 25.60
CA SER A 15 5.09 -0.12 24.84
C SER A 15 5.23 -1.42 25.62
N GLN A 16 4.12 -1.90 26.19
CA GLN A 16 4.11 -3.16 26.91
C GLN A 16 4.48 -4.27 25.92
N TYR A 17 5.50 -5.06 26.26
CA TYR A 17 5.81 -6.26 25.50
C TYR A 17 4.63 -7.23 25.59
N ILE A 18 4.02 -7.53 24.44
CA ILE A 18 2.92 -8.48 24.32
C ILE A 18 3.43 -9.64 23.47
N PRO A 19 3.62 -10.84 24.03
CA PRO A 19 4.01 -12.01 23.25
C PRO A 19 2.95 -12.30 22.18
N ALA A 20 3.39 -12.64 20.97
CA ALA A 20 2.49 -12.91 19.86
C ALA A 20 2.97 -14.08 19.00
N VAL A 21 2.02 -14.83 18.45
CA VAL A 21 2.25 -15.88 17.47
C VAL A 21 1.65 -15.44 16.14
N ASN A 22 2.48 -15.44 15.09
CA ASN A 22 2.06 -15.05 13.74
C ASN A 22 2.02 -16.28 12.83
N PHE A 23 1.00 -16.38 12.00
CA PHE A 23 0.90 -17.39 10.96
C PHE A 23 0.55 -16.71 9.65
N ASN A 24 1.35 -16.98 8.61
CA ASN A 24 1.22 -16.35 7.30
C ASN A 24 1.28 -17.41 6.21
N ILE A 25 0.36 -17.32 5.25
CA ILE A 25 0.39 -18.06 3.98
C ILE A 25 0.39 -17.03 2.86
N ALA A 26 1.27 -17.24 1.88
CA ALA A 26 1.31 -16.44 0.67
C ALA A 26 1.29 -17.36 -0.56
N PHE A 27 0.55 -16.94 -1.58
CA PHE A 27 0.58 -17.52 -2.92
C PHE A 27 0.98 -16.41 -3.90
N THR A 28 1.94 -16.72 -4.78
CA THR A 28 2.47 -15.79 -5.77
C THR A 28 2.66 -16.55 -7.09
N ASN A 29 2.04 -16.07 -8.15
CA ASN A 29 2.33 -16.46 -9.53
C ASN A 29 2.29 -15.29 -10.55
N PRO A 30 2.75 -14.06 -10.24
CA PRO A 30 2.81 -13.01 -11.25
C PRO A 30 3.73 -13.37 -12.42
N GLU A 31 3.26 -13.09 -13.63
CA GLU A 31 4.02 -13.30 -14.86
C GLU A 31 4.30 -11.95 -15.53
N SER A 32 5.54 -11.76 -15.99
CA SER A 32 5.98 -10.55 -16.68
C SER A 32 6.65 -10.91 -18.00
N SER A 33 6.29 -10.22 -19.09
CA SER A 33 7.04 -10.30 -20.35
C SER A 33 8.32 -9.44 -20.30
N ARG A 34 9.21 -9.62 -21.27
CA ARG A 34 10.49 -8.88 -21.36
C ARG A 34 10.31 -7.35 -21.42
N LEU A 35 9.19 -6.89 -21.96
CA LEU A 35 8.86 -5.47 -22.11
C LEU A 35 7.77 -5.01 -21.12
N ALA A 36 7.44 -5.85 -20.14
CA ALA A 36 6.42 -5.52 -19.16
C ALA A 36 6.91 -4.42 -18.22
N ILE A 37 6.02 -3.47 -17.94
CA ILE A 37 6.24 -2.39 -16.96
C ILE A 37 5.88 -2.81 -15.53
N SER A 38 5.10 -3.88 -15.41
CA SER A 38 4.68 -4.55 -14.18
C SER A 38 4.23 -5.97 -14.54
N PRO A 39 3.97 -6.85 -13.57
CA PRO A 39 3.32 -8.12 -13.88
C PRO A 39 2.04 -7.92 -14.68
N GLU A 40 1.85 -8.75 -15.69
CA GLU A 40 0.79 -8.62 -16.70
C GLU A 40 -0.32 -9.63 -16.46
N ARG A 41 0.03 -10.76 -15.85
CA ARG A 41 -0.87 -11.87 -15.51
C ARG A 41 -0.50 -12.45 -14.15
N GLY A 42 -1.37 -13.30 -13.63
CA GLY A 42 -1.16 -13.97 -12.35
C GLY A 42 -1.69 -13.17 -11.18
N ARG A 43 -1.28 -13.55 -9.97
CA ARG A 43 -1.88 -13.11 -8.72
C ARG A 43 -0.91 -13.19 -7.54
N ASN A 44 -1.14 -12.31 -6.58
CA ASN A 44 -0.55 -12.35 -5.25
C ASN A 44 -1.67 -12.40 -4.20
N THR A 45 -1.77 -13.52 -3.50
CA THR A 45 -2.73 -13.71 -2.39
C THR A 45 -1.95 -13.89 -1.10
N PHE A 46 -2.35 -13.17 -0.06
CA PHE A 46 -1.76 -13.26 1.27
C PHE A 46 -2.85 -13.42 2.32
N PHE A 47 -2.64 -14.35 3.24
CA PHE A 47 -3.43 -14.51 4.44
C PHE A 47 -2.50 -14.53 5.65
N GLY A 48 -2.70 -13.62 6.58
CA GLY A 48 -1.96 -13.53 7.82
C GLY A 48 -2.89 -13.52 9.02
N THR A 49 -2.47 -14.14 10.11
CA THR A 49 -3.13 -14.05 11.42
C THR A 49 -2.10 -13.82 12.52
N LYS A 50 -2.48 -13.08 13.55
CA LYS A 50 -1.66 -12.76 14.71
C LYS A 50 -2.48 -12.98 15.98
N LEU A 51 -2.01 -13.87 16.84
CA LEU A 51 -2.53 -14.10 18.18
C LEU A 51 -1.62 -13.40 19.19
N SER A 52 -2.12 -12.32 19.79
CA SER A 52 -1.45 -11.61 20.89
C SER A 52 -1.94 -12.12 22.24
N LEU A 53 -1.01 -12.57 23.07
CA LEU A 53 -1.21 -13.11 24.40
C LEU A 53 -1.03 -11.99 25.43
N ASN A 54 -2.12 -11.29 25.75
CA ASN A 54 -2.13 -10.26 26.78
C ASN A 54 -2.65 -10.86 28.10
N SER A 55 -2.19 -10.38 29.26
CA SER A 55 -2.38 -10.95 30.60
C SER A 55 -3.84 -11.05 31.11
N GLY A 56 -4.83 -10.75 30.28
CA GLY A 56 -6.25 -10.90 30.62
C GLY A 56 -7.13 -11.33 29.45
N ILE A 57 -6.86 -10.87 28.23
CA ILE A 57 -7.69 -11.20 27.06
C ILE A 57 -6.80 -11.31 25.82
N ASN A 58 -6.82 -12.48 25.18
CA ASN A 58 -6.13 -12.75 23.94
C ASN A 58 -6.77 -11.97 22.77
N THR A 59 -5.95 -11.46 21.86
CA THR A 59 -6.44 -10.78 20.64
C THR A 59 -6.00 -11.53 19.40
N TRP A 60 -6.97 -11.87 18.56
CA TRP A 60 -6.70 -12.33 17.20
C TRP A 60 -6.87 -11.18 16.21
N LYS A 61 -5.90 -11.05 15.31
CA LYS A 61 -5.96 -10.22 14.11
C LYS A 61 -5.84 -11.06 12.86
N PHE A 62 -6.52 -10.65 11.81
CA PHE A 62 -6.52 -11.30 10.51
C PHE A 62 -6.28 -10.25 9.43
N LEU A 63 -5.52 -10.63 8.41
CA LEU A 63 -5.24 -9.81 7.24
C LEU A 63 -5.31 -10.69 6.00
N PHE A 64 -6.24 -10.37 5.11
CA PHE A 64 -6.32 -10.94 3.78
C PHE A 64 -5.95 -9.86 2.76
N LYS A 65 -5.13 -10.22 1.78
CA LYS A 65 -4.81 -9.39 0.61
C LYS A 65 -4.91 -10.24 -0.64
N ASP A 66 -5.47 -9.68 -1.69
CA ASP A 66 -5.50 -10.31 -3.01
C ASP A 66 -5.25 -9.24 -4.07
N THR A 67 -4.26 -9.49 -4.93
CA THR A 67 -3.91 -8.65 -6.07
C THR A 67 -3.90 -9.52 -7.31
N GLU A 68 -4.64 -9.16 -8.33
CA GLU A 68 -4.63 -9.86 -9.62
C GLU A 68 -4.11 -8.93 -10.71
N TYR A 69 -3.44 -9.48 -11.70
CA TYR A 69 -2.91 -8.75 -12.85
C TYR A 69 -3.65 -9.20 -14.10
N ILE A 70 -4.34 -8.26 -14.75
CA ILE A 70 -5.18 -8.54 -15.92
C ILE A 70 -4.68 -7.70 -17.08
N THR A 71 -4.14 -8.36 -18.10
CA THR A 71 -3.74 -7.69 -19.35
C THR A 71 -4.97 -7.37 -20.20
N ILE A 72 -5.12 -6.11 -20.60
CA ILE A 72 -6.24 -5.65 -21.46
C ILE A 72 -5.76 -5.25 -22.86
N GLY A 73 -4.46 -5.05 -23.05
CA GLY A 73 -3.87 -4.66 -24.33
C GLY A 73 -2.38 -4.92 -24.37
N LYS A 74 -1.65 -4.23 -25.25
CA LYS A 74 -0.18 -4.35 -25.33
C LYS A 74 0.45 -3.72 -24.09
N HIS A 75 0.79 -4.54 -23.09
CA HIS A 75 1.37 -4.11 -21.81
C HIS A 75 0.49 -3.17 -20.98
N HIS A 76 -0.80 -3.06 -21.32
CA HIS A 76 -1.80 -2.39 -20.50
C HIS A 76 -2.30 -3.37 -19.44
N VAL A 77 -2.16 -3.01 -18.17
CA VAL A 77 -2.48 -3.89 -17.05
C VAL A 77 -3.49 -3.22 -16.14
N LEU A 78 -4.59 -3.93 -15.88
CA LEU A 78 -5.53 -3.61 -14.83
C LEU A 78 -5.21 -4.47 -13.61
N VAL A 79 -5.14 -3.83 -12.45
CA VAL A 79 -4.72 -4.44 -11.19
C VAL A 79 -5.82 -4.21 -10.16
N PRO A 80 -6.86 -5.06 -10.14
CA PRO A 80 -7.78 -5.09 -9.02
C PRO A 80 -7.06 -5.57 -7.76
N PHE A 81 -7.42 -4.97 -6.64
CA PHE A 81 -6.82 -5.23 -5.36
C PHE A 81 -7.87 -5.19 -4.25
N LEU A 82 -7.82 -6.18 -3.37
CA LEU A 82 -8.67 -6.28 -2.19
C LEU A 82 -7.81 -6.49 -0.95
N ARG A 83 -8.06 -5.71 0.10
CA ARG A 83 -7.53 -5.95 1.45
C ARG A 83 -8.68 -6.00 2.43
N THR A 84 -8.61 -6.94 3.35
CA THR A 84 -9.51 -7.01 4.50
C THR A 84 -8.69 -7.24 5.74
N ALA A 85 -8.90 -6.41 6.76
CA ALA A 85 -8.29 -6.63 8.07
C ALA A 85 -9.35 -6.62 9.15
N TRP A 86 -9.22 -7.58 10.06
CA TRP A 86 -10.17 -7.78 11.15
C TRP A 86 -9.42 -8.05 12.45
N SER A 87 -9.95 -7.53 13.55
CA SER A 87 -9.53 -7.86 14.91
C SER A 87 -10.73 -8.36 15.72
N THR A 88 -10.46 -9.25 16.66
CA THR A 88 -11.48 -9.74 17.60
C THR A 88 -12.03 -8.64 18.50
N ARG A 89 -11.25 -7.60 18.80
CA ARG A 89 -11.65 -6.49 19.67
C ARG A 89 -11.10 -5.14 19.23
N ILE A 90 -11.60 -4.11 19.88
CA ILE A 90 -11.02 -2.77 19.88
C ILE A 90 -10.72 -2.39 21.34
N ASP A 91 -9.50 -1.98 21.64
CA ASP A 91 -9.07 -1.54 22.97
C ASP A 91 -8.40 -0.17 22.86
N PRO A 92 -8.99 0.90 23.41
CA PRO A 92 -8.41 2.25 23.40
C PRO A 92 -7.07 2.33 24.15
N ASN A 93 -6.85 1.44 25.11
CA ASN A 93 -5.64 1.41 25.93
C ASN A 93 -4.55 0.51 25.33
N ASN A 94 -4.86 -0.23 24.26
CA ASN A 94 -3.92 -1.16 23.63
C ASN A 94 -4.01 -1.10 22.11
N LEU A 95 -3.21 -0.20 21.52
CA LEU A 95 -3.12 0.00 20.07
C LEU A 95 -2.75 -1.28 19.32
N ASN A 96 -1.95 -2.16 19.93
CA ASN A 96 -1.54 -3.42 19.32
C ASN A 96 -2.72 -4.38 19.11
N SER A 97 -3.86 -4.14 19.75
CA SER A 97 -5.08 -4.94 19.55
C SER A 97 -5.97 -4.43 18.41
N ASN A 98 -5.75 -3.19 17.95
CA ASN A 98 -6.59 -2.52 16.96
C ASN A 98 -6.01 -2.69 15.56
N ILE A 99 -6.85 -2.64 14.52
CA ILE A 99 -6.38 -2.42 13.16
C ILE A 99 -6.20 -0.91 12.99
N VAL A 100 -4.99 -0.47 12.71
CA VAL A 100 -4.70 0.94 12.42
C VAL A 100 -4.80 1.14 10.92
N VAL A 101 -5.63 2.09 10.52
CA VAL A 101 -5.69 2.58 9.13
C VAL A 101 -5.20 4.00 9.13
N GLN A 102 -4.14 4.25 8.36
CA GLN A 102 -3.51 5.56 8.32
C GLN A 102 -3.30 6.03 6.89
N GLY A 103 -3.26 7.35 6.74
CA GLY A 103 -2.85 8.02 5.53
C GLY A 103 -1.47 7.59 5.08
N PHE A 104 -1.28 7.52 3.77
CA PHE A 104 0.05 7.40 3.22
C PHE A 104 0.86 8.68 3.52
N ILE A 105 1.89 8.52 4.33
CA ILE A 105 2.90 9.56 4.55
C ILE A 105 4.18 9.06 3.87
N PRO A 106 4.69 9.76 2.84
CA PRO A 106 5.98 9.44 2.22
C PRO A 106 7.10 9.83 3.20
N SER A 107 7.30 9.05 4.26
CA SER A 107 8.26 9.35 5.32
C SER A 107 9.64 8.75 5.09
N SER A 108 9.85 7.96 4.03
CA SER A 108 11.20 7.54 3.63
C SER A 108 11.31 7.34 2.11
N LEU A 109 12.51 7.59 1.58
CA LEU A 109 12.91 7.29 0.20
C LEU A 109 12.93 5.78 -0.11
N PHE A 110 12.62 4.94 0.88
CA PHE A 110 12.82 3.49 0.83
C PHE A 110 11.59 2.68 1.24
N ASN A 111 10.52 3.31 1.72
CA ASN A 111 9.33 2.59 2.16
C ASN A 111 8.45 2.29 0.95
N SER A 112 8.50 1.03 0.51
CA SER A 112 7.38 0.39 -0.15
C SER A 112 6.13 0.50 0.76
N PHE A 113 4.94 0.37 0.19
CA PHE A 113 3.68 0.32 0.95
C PHE A 113 3.67 -0.92 1.86
N GLU A 114 4.37 -0.87 2.99
CA GLU A 114 4.51 -1.98 3.91
C GLU A 114 3.21 -2.08 4.72
N ASN A 115 2.28 -2.83 4.16
CA ASN A 115 1.04 -3.16 4.82
C ASN A 115 1.30 -4.34 5.74
N SER A 116 1.33 -4.11 7.05
CA SER A 116 1.47 -5.17 8.04
C SER A 116 0.11 -5.54 8.64
N LEU A 117 0.09 -6.58 9.48
CA LEU A 117 -1.07 -6.91 10.32
C LEU A 117 -1.43 -5.78 11.31
N ASP A 118 -0.52 -4.83 11.53
CA ASP A 118 -0.70 -3.76 12.50
C ASP A 118 -1.14 -2.43 11.86
N ALA A 119 -0.72 -2.15 10.63
CA ALA A 119 -1.08 -0.92 9.93
C ALA A 119 -1.42 -1.14 8.45
N LEU A 120 -2.53 -0.53 8.03
CA LEU A 120 -2.93 -0.42 6.63
C LEU A 120 -2.83 1.03 6.17
N THR A 121 -2.34 1.21 4.95
CA THR A 121 -2.18 2.53 4.33
C THR A 121 -3.32 2.88 3.37
N LEU A 122 -3.72 4.15 3.37
CA LEU A 122 -4.78 4.73 2.55
C LEU A 122 -4.24 5.89 1.70
N ARG A 123 -4.46 5.86 0.38
CA ARG A 123 -4.06 6.93 -0.54
C ARG A 123 -5.07 8.08 -0.52
N GLY A 124 -4.59 9.32 -0.65
CA GLY A 124 -5.43 10.53 -0.72
C GLY A 124 -5.90 11.11 0.63
N TYR A 125 -5.51 10.49 1.74
CA TYR A 125 -5.92 10.89 3.10
C TYR A 125 -4.72 11.01 4.06
N PRO A 126 -3.72 11.88 3.78
CA PRO A 126 -2.42 11.87 4.47
C PRO A 126 -2.49 12.09 6.00
N ASN A 127 -3.50 12.83 6.46
CA ASN A 127 -3.69 13.16 7.87
C ASN A 127 -4.74 12.28 8.57
N PHE A 128 -5.21 11.24 7.89
CA PHE A 128 -6.21 10.34 8.44
C PHE A 128 -5.52 9.26 9.27
N ILE A 129 -5.93 9.10 10.52
CA ILE A 129 -5.54 7.95 11.34
C ILE A 129 -6.81 7.51 12.05
N THR A 130 -7.17 6.24 11.89
CA THR A 130 -8.29 5.66 12.63
C THR A 130 -7.94 4.26 13.10
N GLN A 131 -8.62 3.85 14.16
CA GLN A 131 -8.51 2.53 14.75
C GLN A 131 -9.85 1.86 14.62
N THR A 132 -9.84 0.66 14.05
CA THR A 132 -11.06 -0.09 13.77
C THR A 132 -10.88 -1.56 14.09
N ARG A 133 -12.03 -2.22 14.27
CA ARG A 133 -12.12 -3.66 14.38
C ARG A 133 -12.12 -4.33 13.01
N LEU A 134 -12.73 -3.70 12.01
CA LEU A 134 -12.87 -4.24 10.66
C LEU A 134 -12.70 -3.13 9.64
N VAL A 135 -11.95 -3.42 8.58
CA VAL A 135 -11.81 -2.54 7.41
C VAL A 135 -11.67 -3.38 6.16
N ASN A 136 -12.32 -2.91 5.09
CA ASN A 136 -12.16 -3.44 3.74
C ASN A 136 -11.62 -2.31 2.86
N ILE A 137 -10.60 -2.60 2.08
CA ILE A 137 -10.00 -1.66 1.12
C ILE A 137 -10.04 -2.33 -0.25
N GLY A 138 -10.73 -1.72 -1.20
CA GLY A 138 -10.72 -2.12 -2.60
C GLY A 138 -9.97 -1.07 -3.43
N SER A 139 -9.18 -1.51 -4.39
CA SER A 139 -8.57 -0.62 -5.39
C SER A 139 -8.63 -1.23 -6.77
N LEU A 140 -8.62 -0.36 -7.77
CA LEU A 140 -8.43 -0.70 -9.16
C LEU A 140 -7.37 0.23 -9.73
N ASP A 141 -6.18 -0.31 -9.97
CA ASP A 141 -5.11 0.44 -10.62
C ASP A 141 -5.08 0.08 -12.11
N TYR A 142 -4.89 1.07 -12.97
CA TYR A 142 -4.67 0.89 -14.39
C TYR A 142 -3.29 1.43 -14.75
N ARG A 143 -2.46 0.57 -15.37
CA ARG A 143 -1.06 0.86 -15.73
C ARG A 143 -0.90 0.74 -17.23
N PHE A 144 -0.21 1.71 -17.82
CA PHE A 144 -0.04 1.76 -19.26
C PHE A 144 1.35 2.28 -19.65
N PRO A 145 1.96 1.72 -20.70
CA PRO A 145 3.26 2.18 -21.18
C PRO A 145 3.11 3.57 -21.80
N LEU A 146 4.07 4.45 -21.54
CA LEU A 146 4.19 5.74 -22.24
C LEU A 146 5.28 5.68 -23.30
N SER A 147 6.43 5.09 -22.95
CA SER A 147 7.55 4.90 -23.86
C SER A 147 8.44 3.75 -23.42
N TYR A 148 8.93 2.99 -24.40
CA TYR A 148 9.96 1.98 -24.24
C TYR A 148 11.29 2.57 -24.70
N ILE A 149 12.21 2.78 -23.77
CA ILE A 149 13.54 3.28 -24.12
C ILE A 149 14.44 2.06 -24.20
N LEU A 150 14.77 1.67 -25.44
CA LEU A 150 15.62 0.51 -25.68
C LEU A 150 17.04 0.81 -25.19
N LYS A 151 17.66 -0.19 -24.55
CA LYS A 151 19.05 -0.09 -24.08
C LYS A 151 20.00 0.07 -25.27
N GLY A 152 20.88 1.05 -25.20
CA GLY A 152 21.97 1.27 -26.16
C GLY A 152 23.25 1.70 -25.45
N PHE A 153 24.41 1.50 -26.09
CA PHE A 153 25.72 1.92 -25.54
C PHE A 153 25.76 3.43 -25.23
N GLU A 154 24.94 4.21 -25.94
CA GLU A 154 24.75 5.64 -25.78
C GLU A 154 24.07 6.05 -24.46
N THR A 155 23.43 5.11 -23.76
CA THR A 155 22.77 5.37 -22.47
C THR A 155 23.65 5.08 -21.25
N PHE A 156 24.92 4.72 -21.42
CA PHE A 156 25.83 4.53 -20.29
C PHE A 156 26.10 5.88 -19.57
N PRO A 157 26.01 5.96 -18.23
CA PRO A 157 25.82 4.88 -17.26
C PRO A 157 24.38 4.66 -16.75
N PHE A 158 23.37 5.34 -17.31
CA PHE A 158 21.96 5.30 -16.89
C PHE A 158 21.06 4.67 -17.96
N PHE A 159 20.76 3.39 -17.80
CA PHE A 159 19.87 2.67 -18.72
C PHE A 159 18.42 2.93 -18.32
N VAL A 160 17.76 3.86 -18.99
CA VAL A 160 16.31 4.01 -18.85
C VAL A 160 15.64 2.79 -19.48
N GLU A 161 14.80 2.09 -18.73
CA GLU A 161 14.12 0.89 -19.21
C GLU A 161 12.72 1.24 -19.70
N ASN A 162 11.91 1.80 -18.82
CA ASN A 162 10.49 2.00 -19.06
C ASN A 162 10.03 3.32 -18.46
N LEU A 163 9.27 4.07 -19.26
CA LEU A 163 8.44 5.18 -18.80
C LEU A 163 6.99 4.73 -18.88
N PHE A 164 6.27 4.75 -17.75
CA PHE A 164 4.88 4.34 -17.72
C PHE A 164 4.02 5.23 -16.84
N GLY A 165 2.75 5.32 -17.21
CA GLY A 165 1.72 6.00 -16.45
C GLY A 165 0.89 5.00 -15.65
N PHE A 166 0.27 5.49 -14.59
CA PHE A 166 -0.78 4.76 -13.90
C PHE A 166 -1.87 5.71 -13.40
N THR A 167 -3.07 5.17 -13.25
CA THR A 167 -4.19 5.81 -12.58
C THR A 167 -4.80 4.82 -11.59
N PHE A 168 -5.43 5.27 -10.53
CA PHE A 168 -6.15 4.38 -9.64
C PHE A 168 -7.44 5.00 -9.11
N VAL A 169 -8.35 4.12 -8.72
CA VAL A 169 -9.46 4.42 -7.83
C VAL A 169 -9.38 3.47 -6.64
N GLU A 170 -9.48 4.01 -5.43
CA GLU A 170 -9.42 3.25 -4.18
C GLU A 170 -10.62 3.63 -3.31
N ALA A 171 -11.14 2.66 -2.58
CA ALA A 171 -12.24 2.88 -1.65
C ALA A 171 -12.02 2.07 -0.37
N VAL A 172 -12.19 2.74 0.76
CA VAL A 172 -12.15 2.10 2.08
C VAL A 172 -13.54 2.11 2.68
N TYR A 173 -13.95 0.95 3.20
CA TYR A 173 -15.20 0.79 3.93
C TYR A 173 -14.94 0.30 5.36
N PHE A 174 -15.51 1.01 6.33
CA PHE A 174 -15.48 0.69 7.75
C PHE A 174 -16.88 0.25 8.20
N PRO A 175 -17.17 -1.07 8.25
CA PRO A 175 -18.52 -1.55 8.55
C PRO A 175 -19.05 -1.09 9.91
N ASN A 176 -18.18 -0.95 10.91
CA ASN A 176 -18.57 -0.52 12.27
C ASN A 176 -19.15 0.90 12.32
N THR A 177 -18.78 1.77 11.39
CA THR A 177 -19.24 3.18 11.34
C THR A 177 -20.02 3.49 10.07
N SER A 178 -20.17 2.52 9.18
CA SER A 178 -20.66 2.72 7.80
C SER A 178 -19.91 3.84 7.04
N LEU A 179 -18.65 4.09 7.43
CA LEU A 179 -17.82 5.11 6.79
C LEU A 179 -17.25 4.56 5.48
N PHE A 180 -17.45 5.31 4.40
CA PHE A 180 -16.90 5.04 3.08
C PHE A 180 -15.95 6.18 2.67
N LEU A 181 -14.68 5.89 2.36
CA LEU A 181 -13.66 6.87 1.98
C LEU A 181 -13.12 6.54 0.57
N PRO A 182 -13.64 7.20 -0.48
CA PRO A 182 -13.14 7.04 -1.83
C PRO A 182 -11.96 7.99 -2.11
N SER A 183 -10.96 7.49 -2.82
CA SER A 183 -9.83 8.26 -3.35
C SER A 183 -9.53 7.86 -4.78
N LEU A 184 -8.82 8.74 -5.48
CA LEU A 184 -8.31 8.49 -6.82
C LEU A 184 -6.96 9.16 -6.99
N GLY A 185 -6.25 8.79 -8.03
CA GLY A 185 -4.99 9.45 -8.34
C GLY A 185 -4.39 8.97 -9.65
N ALA A 186 -3.29 9.60 -10.00
CA ALA A 186 -2.52 9.27 -11.18
C ALA A 186 -1.05 9.57 -10.94
N GLY A 187 -0.18 8.94 -11.71
CA GLY A 187 1.25 9.20 -11.64
C GLY A 187 2.00 8.67 -12.84
N ILE A 188 3.27 9.03 -12.88
CA ILE A 188 4.23 8.59 -13.89
C ILE A 188 5.43 8.00 -13.15
N ARG A 189 5.95 6.90 -13.68
CA ARG A 189 7.13 6.22 -13.16
C ARG A 189 8.15 6.00 -14.25
N LEU A 190 9.40 6.28 -13.91
CA LEU A 190 10.58 6.05 -14.74
C LEU A 190 11.42 4.98 -14.06
N ALA A 191 11.42 3.78 -14.64
CA ALA A 191 12.30 2.70 -14.24
C ALA A 191 13.63 2.82 -15.00
N SER A 192 14.73 2.85 -14.29
CA SER A 192 16.08 2.88 -14.84
C SER A 192 17.01 1.95 -14.07
N GLN A 193 18.11 1.58 -14.71
CA GLN A 193 19.20 0.85 -14.08
C GLN A 193 20.46 1.73 -14.13
N ALA A 194 21.02 2.05 -12.97
CA ALA A 194 22.30 2.73 -12.85
C ALA A 194 23.42 1.70 -12.60
N VAL A 195 24.64 2.04 -13.05
CA VAL A 195 25.92 1.39 -12.68
C VAL A 195 25.80 -0.12 -12.42
N PHE A 196 25.93 -0.91 -13.51
CA PHE A 196 26.06 -2.37 -13.46
C PHE A 196 24.92 -3.20 -12.83
N ARG A 197 23.74 -2.62 -12.47
CA ARG A 197 22.41 -3.25 -12.21
C ARG A 197 21.64 -2.64 -11.02
N LEU A 198 21.95 -1.44 -10.54
CA LEU A 198 21.17 -0.82 -9.46
C LEU A 198 19.81 -0.35 -10.00
N PRO A 199 18.67 -0.97 -9.63
CA PRO A 199 17.37 -0.55 -10.13
C PRO A 199 16.92 0.72 -9.39
N LEU A 200 16.66 1.75 -10.16
CA LEU A 200 16.14 3.03 -9.72
C LEU A 200 14.72 3.20 -10.27
N VAL A 201 13.77 3.55 -9.42
CA VAL A 201 12.46 4.01 -9.88
C VAL A 201 12.21 5.40 -9.37
N PHE A 202 12.18 6.35 -10.29
CA PHE A 202 11.71 7.69 -10.04
C PHE A 202 10.19 7.75 -10.29
N SER A 203 9.46 8.42 -9.42
CA SER A 203 8.00 8.52 -9.51
C SER A 203 7.51 9.91 -9.12
N VAL A 204 6.51 10.38 -9.87
CA VAL A 204 5.75 11.59 -9.57
C VAL A 204 4.28 11.20 -9.59
N GLU A 205 3.61 11.36 -8.45
CA GLU A 205 2.26 10.86 -8.24
C GLU A 205 1.40 11.98 -7.63
N TYR A 206 0.11 11.99 -7.96
CA TYR A 206 -0.87 12.89 -7.37
C TYR A 206 -2.08 12.10 -6.91
N HIS A 207 -2.37 12.15 -5.60
CA HIS A 207 -3.45 11.42 -4.95
C HIS A 207 -4.48 12.40 -4.38
N ILE A 208 -5.77 12.10 -4.46
CA ILE A 208 -6.83 12.92 -3.86
C ILE A 208 -7.84 12.04 -3.14
N GLY A 209 -8.10 12.35 -1.87
CA GLY A 209 -9.23 11.80 -1.11
C GLY A 209 -10.47 12.67 -1.30
N LEU A 210 -11.60 12.06 -1.65
CA LEU A 210 -12.80 12.80 -2.07
C LEU A 210 -13.67 13.27 -0.90
N LYS A 211 -13.39 12.84 0.33
CA LYS A 211 -14.11 13.28 1.55
C LYS A 211 -13.24 14.21 2.41
N SER A 212 -13.37 15.51 2.17
CA SER A 212 -12.67 16.56 2.93
C SER A 212 -12.99 16.54 4.44
N SER A 213 -14.21 16.17 4.83
CA SER A 213 -14.61 16.04 6.24
C SER A 213 -13.83 14.98 7.04
N TYR A 214 -13.10 14.10 6.35
CA TYR A 214 -12.22 13.08 6.91
C TYR A 214 -10.75 13.32 6.54
N GLY A 215 -10.38 14.56 6.18
CA GLY A 215 -9.02 14.91 5.80
C GLY A 215 -8.63 14.51 4.38
N GLY A 216 -9.61 14.21 3.51
CA GLY A 216 -9.37 13.99 2.09
C GLY A 216 -8.85 15.27 1.44
N GLN A 217 -7.64 15.21 0.88
CA GLN A 217 -7.00 16.34 0.23
C GLN A 217 -6.07 15.86 -0.89
N GLY A 218 -5.74 16.78 -1.80
CA GLY A 218 -4.74 16.53 -2.85
C GLY A 218 -3.34 16.45 -2.27
N GLN A 219 -2.56 15.45 -2.70
CA GLN A 219 -1.18 15.24 -2.28
C GLN A 219 -0.33 14.93 -3.51
N ALA A 220 0.69 15.75 -3.77
CA ALA A 220 1.74 15.45 -4.71
C ALA A 220 2.86 14.69 -4.00
N ILE A 221 3.33 13.60 -4.60
CA ILE A 221 4.37 12.72 -4.06
C ILE A 221 5.46 12.62 -5.11
N VAL A 222 6.70 12.86 -4.68
CA VAL A 222 7.89 12.62 -5.48
C VAL A 222 8.74 11.61 -4.72
N ALA A 223 9.05 10.48 -5.35
CA ALA A 223 9.82 9.42 -4.70
C ALA A 223 10.87 8.84 -5.65
N LEU A 224 12.03 8.52 -5.08
CA LEU A 224 13.11 7.78 -5.71
C LEU A 224 13.34 6.49 -4.92
N ASN A 225 13.00 5.35 -5.51
CA ASN A 225 13.13 4.05 -4.87
C ASN A 225 14.39 3.34 -5.38
N LEU A 226 15.28 2.98 -4.45
CA LEU A 226 16.37 2.02 -4.69
C LEU A 226 15.81 0.66 -4.23
N ASN A 227 15.70 -0.33 -5.14
CA ASN A 227 15.17 -1.71 -4.92
C ASN A 227 13.87 -2.06 -5.67
N ALA A 228 13.64 -1.52 -6.87
CA ALA A 228 12.39 -1.79 -7.60
C ALA A 228 12.24 -3.20 -8.24
N PHE A 229 12.97 -4.22 -7.76
CA PHE A 229 12.75 -5.60 -8.15
C PHE A 229 12.83 -6.53 -6.93
N GLU A 230 11.73 -6.63 -6.19
CA GLU A 230 11.35 -7.92 -5.62
C GLU A 230 10.56 -8.63 -6.73
N PHE A 231 11.20 -9.59 -7.41
CA PHE A 231 10.50 -10.51 -8.32
C PHE A 231 9.81 -11.59 -7.52
#